data_AF-A0A7C3VA93-F1
#
_entry.id   AF-A0A7C3VA93-F1
#
_cell.length_a   1.000
_cell.length_b   1.000
_cell.length_c   1.000
_cell.angle_alpha   90.00
_cell.angle_beta   90.00
_cell.angle_gamma   90.00
#
_symmetry.space_group_name_H-M   'P 1'
#
loop_
_entity.id
_entity.type
_entity.pdbx_description
1 polymer ?
#
loop_
_entity_poly.entity_id
_entity_poly.type
_entity_poly.pdbx_seq_one_letter_code
_entity_poly.pdbx_strand_id
1 'polypeptide(L)'
;MNVRVLDITESTVQKEFKRLGVHREGMRRMLPKSRFFVVRVDSINARQANVIKQEMLAAGGDAAVPYGALNFEPGPLNVILLGTLKHYERFVEKMKIQPFGLDVLARKLVDALRNFRFPPQKLSTARAEIDLCRPLVVG
;
A
#
# COMPACT_ATOMS: atom_id res chain seq x y z
N MET A 1 19.36 28.89 -8.54
CA MET A 1 18.20 28.00 -8.22
C MET A 1 18.77 26.67 -7.77
N ASN A 2 18.43 26.19 -6.56
CA ASN A 2 18.96 24.94 -6.03
C ASN A 2 17.81 23.91 -5.93
N VAL A 3 18.02 22.70 -6.46
CA VAL A 3 17.03 21.62 -6.50
C VAL A 3 17.59 20.46 -5.69
N ARG A 4 16.84 19.96 -4.72
CA ARG A 4 17.22 18.84 -3.86
C ARG A 4 16.08 17.83 -3.78
N VAL A 5 16.44 16.56 -3.75
CA VAL A 5 15.50 15.47 -3.46
C VAL A 5 15.28 15.42 -1.94
N LEU A 6 14.03 15.28 -1.51
CA LEU A 6 13.68 15.05 -0.11
C LEU A 6 13.60 13.55 0.14
N ASP A 7 14.04 13.12 1.32
CA ASP A 7 13.83 11.74 1.77
C ASP A 7 12.33 11.44 1.87
N ILE A 8 11.95 10.22 1.49
CA ILE A 8 10.59 9.77 1.20
C ILE A 8 9.80 9.46 2.50
N THR A 9 10.36 9.82 3.66
CA THR A 9 9.70 9.65 4.94
C THR A 9 8.58 10.67 5.11
N GLU A 10 7.38 10.19 5.45
CA GLU A 10 6.18 11.02 5.64
C GLU A 10 6.42 12.13 6.68
N SER A 11 7.23 11.84 7.71
CA SER A 11 7.64 12.80 8.74
C SER A 11 8.48 13.95 8.19
N THR A 12 9.36 13.67 7.22
CA THR A 12 10.22 14.69 6.61
C THR A 12 9.40 15.62 5.75
N VAL A 13 8.52 15.07 4.91
CA VAL A 13 7.61 15.87 4.06
C VAL A 13 6.67 16.72 4.91
N GLN A 14 6.13 16.17 6.00
CA GLN A 14 5.28 16.93 6.92
C GLN A 14 6.04 18.10 7.58
N LYS A 15 7.31 17.92 7.96
CA LYS A 15 8.15 19.00 8.50
C LYS A 15 8.41 20.08 7.45
N GLU A 16 8.69 19.70 6.21
CA GLU A 16 8.89 20.66 5.12
C GLU A 16 7.61 21.45 4.80
N PHE A 17 6.45 20.81 4.78
CA PHE A 17 5.19 21.54 4.62
C PHE A 17 4.94 22.57 5.72
N LYS A 18 5.27 22.22 6.97
CA LYS A 18 5.19 23.16 8.09
C LYS A 18 6.18 24.32 7.91
N ARG A 19 7.41 24.06 7.47
CA ARG A 19 8.43 25.09 7.19
C ARG A 19 8.00 26.03 6.06
N LEU A 20 7.32 25.52 5.05
CA LEU A 20 6.78 26.30 3.93
C LEU A 20 5.49 27.06 4.28
N GLY A 21 4.90 26.86 5.46
CA GLY A 21 3.63 27.50 5.83
C GLY A 21 2.43 26.98 5.06
N VAL A 22 2.47 25.74 4.57
CA VAL A 22 1.35 25.14 3.84
C VAL A 22 0.12 25.03 4.75
N HIS A 23 -1.04 25.45 4.25
CA HIS A 23 -2.29 25.37 5.00
C HIS A 23 -2.60 23.93 5.43
N ARG A 24 -3.18 23.76 6.63
CA ARG A 24 -3.45 22.44 7.26
C ARG A 24 -4.24 21.50 6.34
N GLU A 25 -5.27 22.01 5.67
CA GLU A 25 -6.08 21.20 4.76
C GLU A 25 -5.31 20.80 3.49
N GLY A 26 -4.42 21.68 3.00
CA GLY A 26 -3.52 21.36 1.89
C GLY A 26 -2.54 20.23 2.27
N MET A 27 -1.94 20.31 3.46
CA MET A 27 -1.10 19.25 3.99
C MET A 27 -1.85 17.91 4.06
N ARG A 28 -3.07 17.90 4.61
CA ARG A 28 -3.89 16.68 4.74
C ARG A 28 -4.15 16.00 3.39
N ARG A 29 -4.35 16.78 2.33
CA ARG A 29 -4.61 16.26 0.97
C ARG A 29 -3.35 15.82 0.23
N MET A 30 -2.20 16.43 0.54
CA MET A 30 -0.94 16.17 -0.17
C MET A 30 -0.07 15.11 0.51
N LEU A 31 -0.15 14.97 1.83
CA LEU A 31 0.67 14.01 2.57
C LEU A 31 0.50 12.55 2.08
N PRO A 32 -0.72 12.05 1.77
CA PRO A 32 -0.89 10.69 1.24
C PRO A 32 -0.27 10.47 -0.15
N LYS A 33 0.11 11.52 -0.86
CA LYS A 33 0.79 11.47 -2.18
C LYS A 33 2.31 11.44 -2.06
N SER A 34 2.84 11.66 -0.86
CA SER A 34 4.27 11.93 -0.65
C SER A 34 5.15 10.67 -0.63
N ARG A 35 4.55 9.50 -0.38
CA ARG A 35 5.28 8.24 -0.27
C ARG A 35 4.72 7.21 -1.23
N PHE A 36 5.64 6.57 -1.95
CA PHE A 36 5.35 5.46 -2.85
C PHE A 36 5.52 4.14 -2.11
N PHE A 37 4.62 3.19 -2.36
CA PHE A 37 4.68 1.85 -1.82
C PHE A 37 4.64 0.85 -2.97
N VAL A 38 5.31 -0.27 -2.74
CA VAL A 38 5.36 -1.41 -3.64
C VAL A 38 4.81 -2.58 -2.84
N VAL A 39 3.70 -3.15 -3.28
CA VAL A 39 2.99 -4.20 -2.54
C VAL A 39 2.84 -5.43 -3.42
N ARG A 40 3.35 -6.57 -2.96
CA ARG A 40 3.16 -7.86 -3.62
C ARG A 40 1.85 -8.51 -3.15
N VAL A 41 1.10 -9.05 -4.10
CA VAL A 41 -0.12 -9.82 -3.85
C VAL A 41 0.05 -11.18 -4.50
N ASP A 42 0.04 -12.23 -3.69
CA ASP A 42 0.24 -13.60 -4.14
C ASP A 42 -1.07 -14.37 -4.24
N SER A 43 -1.05 -15.45 -5.03
CA SER A 43 -2.12 -16.44 -5.12
C SER A 43 -3.47 -15.89 -5.59
N ILE A 44 -3.46 -15.17 -6.71
CA ILE A 44 -4.68 -14.71 -7.39
C ILE A 44 -4.83 -15.37 -8.76
N ASN A 45 -6.04 -15.41 -9.30
CA ASN A 45 -6.27 -15.91 -10.67
C ASN A 45 -6.14 -14.79 -11.71
N ALA A 46 -6.09 -15.16 -13.00
CA ALA A 46 -5.95 -14.22 -14.11
C ALA A 46 -7.06 -13.14 -14.16
N ARG A 47 -8.32 -13.49 -13.82
CA ARG A 47 -9.42 -12.51 -13.78
C ARG A 47 -9.17 -11.45 -12.71
N GLN A 48 -8.81 -11.87 -11.50
CA GLN A 48 -8.46 -10.97 -10.41
C GLN A 48 -7.28 -10.08 -10.79
N ALA A 49 -6.21 -10.65 -11.37
CA ALA A 49 -5.03 -9.89 -11.80
C ALA A 49 -5.37 -8.78 -12.80
N ASN A 50 -6.22 -9.08 -13.79
CA ASN A 50 -6.66 -8.11 -14.78
C ASN A 50 -7.55 -7.02 -14.17
N VAL A 51 -8.50 -7.37 -13.31
CA VAL A 51 -9.32 -6.38 -12.58
C VAL A 51 -8.45 -5.47 -11.74
N ILE A 52 -7.48 -6.03 -11.00
CA ILE A 52 -6.54 -5.27 -10.18
C ILE A 52 -5.76 -4.27 -11.04
N LYS A 53 -5.22 -4.70 -12.18
CA LYS A 53 -4.50 -3.82 -13.11
C LYS A 53 -5.37 -2.65 -13.56
N GLN A 54 -6.58 -2.94 -14.04
CA GLN A 54 -7.48 -1.89 -14.53
C GLN A 54 -7.86 -0.89 -13.44
N GLU A 55 -8.10 -1.37 -12.22
CA GLU A 55 -8.53 -0.51 -11.12
C GLU A 55 -7.37 0.29 -10.52
N MET A 56 -6.15 -0.27 -10.52
CA MET A 56 -4.94 0.49 -10.19
C MET A 56 -4.67 1.61 -11.19
N LEU A 57 -4.81 1.34 -12.49
CA LEU A 57 -4.70 2.37 -13.54
C LEU A 57 -5.77 3.46 -13.35
N ALA A 58 -7.02 3.08 -13.09
CA ALA A 58 -8.10 4.02 -12.84
C ALA A 58 -7.89 4.88 -11.58
N ALA A 59 -7.17 4.35 -10.58
CA ALA A 59 -6.81 5.09 -9.37
C ALA A 59 -5.64 6.07 -9.58
N GLY A 60 -4.93 5.98 -10.71
CA GLY A 60 -3.71 6.74 -11.03
C GLY A 60 -2.41 6.05 -10.58
N GLY A 61 -2.49 4.80 -10.12
CA GLY A 61 -1.33 3.95 -9.83
C GLY A 61 -1.06 2.97 -10.97
N ASP A 62 -0.33 1.90 -10.67
CA ASP A 62 -0.09 0.82 -11.62
C ASP A 62 -0.02 -0.55 -10.92
N ALA A 63 -0.10 -1.63 -11.69
CA ALA A 63 0.20 -2.98 -11.23
C ALA A 63 1.05 -3.72 -12.27
N ALA A 64 2.13 -4.37 -11.86
CA ALA A 64 2.81 -5.35 -12.70
C ALA A 64 2.03 -6.67 -12.63
N VAL A 65 1.53 -7.11 -13.78
CA VAL A 65 0.84 -8.39 -13.95
C VAL A 65 1.70 -9.34 -14.79
N PRO A 66 1.74 -10.64 -14.47
CA PRO A 66 2.49 -11.61 -15.25
C PRO A 66 1.84 -11.81 -16.63
N TYR A 67 2.63 -12.23 -17.62
CA TYR A 67 2.14 -12.47 -18.98
C TYR A 67 0.98 -13.48 -19.01
N GLY A 68 1.03 -14.52 -18.17
CA GLY A 68 -0.05 -15.51 -18.06
C GLY A 68 -1.41 -14.92 -17.66
N ALA A 69 -1.45 -13.76 -16.99
CA ALA A 69 -2.73 -13.07 -16.73
C ALA A 69 -3.38 -12.56 -18.02
N LEU A 70 -2.60 -12.16 -19.03
CA LEU A 70 -3.09 -11.68 -20.32
C LEU A 70 -3.71 -12.83 -21.14
N ASN A 71 -3.13 -14.02 -21.03
CA ASN A 71 -3.59 -15.22 -21.74
C ASN A 71 -4.65 -16.02 -20.97
N PHE A 72 -5.12 -15.51 -19.82
CA PHE A 72 -6.03 -16.23 -18.92
C PHE A 72 -5.52 -17.64 -18.54
N GLU A 73 -4.21 -17.76 -18.33
CA GLU A 73 -3.59 -19.02 -17.93
C GLU A 73 -4.19 -19.51 -16.61
N PRO A 74 -4.46 -20.83 -16.48
CA PRO A 74 -4.95 -21.40 -15.24
C PRO A 74 -3.84 -21.43 -14.17
N GLY A 75 -4.25 -21.34 -12.90
CA GLY A 75 -3.35 -21.44 -11.75
C GLY A 75 -3.14 -20.13 -10.98
N PRO A 76 -2.44 -20.19 -9.84
CA PRO A 76 -2.16 -19.02 -9.03
C PRO A 76 -1.08 -18.15 -9.68
N LEU A 77 -1.34 -16.85 -9.71
CA LEU A 77 -0.49 -15.79 -10.21
C LEU A 77 -0.18 -14.81 -9.09
N ASN A 78 0.89 -14.03 -9.28
CA ASN A 78 1.33 -13.01 -8.33
C ASN A 78 1.45 -11.67 -9.05
N VAL A 79 1.05 -10.59 -8.40
CA VAL A 79 1.10 -9.23 -8.96
C VAL A 79 1.81 -8.28 -8.01
N ILE A 80 2.37 -7.20 -8.56
CA ILE A 80 3.00 -6.13 -7.77
C ILE A 80 2.23 -4.84 -7.99
N LEU A 81 1.62 -4.29 -6.94
CA LEU A 81 0.95 -3.00 -6.97
C LEU A 81 1.95 -1.88 -6.72
N LEU A 82 1.78 -0.79 -7.46
CA LEU A 82 2.67 0.37 -7.48
C LEU A 82 1.83 1.63 -7.26
N GLY A 83 2.04 2.35 -6.16
CA GLY A 83 1.27 3.56 -5.93
C GLY A 83 1.55 4.28 -4.62
N THR A 84 0.89 5.43 -4.45
CA THR A 84 0.89 6.18 -3.20
C THR A 84 -0.29 5.76 -2.33
N LEU A 85 -0.34 6.18 -1.06
CA LEU A 85 -1.52 5.94 -0.22
C LEU A 85 -2.79 6.46 -0.86
N LYS A 86 -2.72 7.61 -1.57
CA LYS A 86 -3.86 8.16 -2.29
C LYS A 86 -4.38 7.22 -3.39
N HIS A 87 -3.50 6.51 -4.08
CA HIS A 87 -3.89 5.52 -5.09
C HIS A 87 -4.55 4.31 -4.41
N TYR A 88 -3.96 3.80 -3.32
CA TYR A 88 -4.52 2.65 -2.60
C TYR A 88 -5.86 2.95 -1.92
N GLU A 89 -6.07 4.14 -1.37
CA GLU A 89 -7.38 4.57 -0.83
C GLU A 89 -8.48 4.42 -1.90
N ARG A 90 -8.25 4.98 -3.09
CA ARG A 90 -9.18 4.92 -4.22
C ARG A 90 -9.39 3.49 -4.72
N PHE A 91 -8.32 2.72 -4.80
CA PHE A 91 -8.37 1.32 -5.21
C PHE A 91 -9.20 0.47 -4.23
N VAL A 92 -8.95 0.61 -2.93
CA VAL A 92 -9.65 -0.12 -1.85
C VAL A 92 -11.14 0.20 -1.83
N GLU A 93 -11.53 1.46 -2.03
CA GLU A 93 -12.94 1.86 -2.11
C GLU A 93 -13.69 1.09 -3.18
N LYS A 94 -13.07 0.89 -4.35
CA LYS A 94 -13.67 0.13 -5.45
C LYS A 94 -13.66 -1.38 -5.21
N MET A 95 -12.55 -1.93 -4.70
CA MET A 95 -12.39 -3.37 -4.48
C MET A 95 -13.41 -3.95 -3.49
N LYS A 96 -13.93 -3.15 -2.56
CA LYS A 96 -14.97 -3.57 -1.61
C LYS A 96 -16.28 -4.01 -2.28
N ILE A 97 -16.55 -3.53 -3.49
CA ILE A 97 -17.82 -3.75 -4.21
C ILE A 97 -17.62 -4.79 -5.34
N GLN A 98 -16.37 -5.04 -5.74
CA GLN A 98 -16.06 -5.93 -6.86
C GLN A 98 -16.27 -7.41 -6.50
N PRO A 99 -16.72 -8.25 -7.45
CA PRO A 99 -16.83 -9.69 -7.26
C PRO A 99 -15.45 -10.37 -7.15
N PHE A 100 -15.45 -11.70 -7.01
CA PHE A 100 -14.24 -12.56 -6.98
C PHE A 100 -13.36 -12.41 -5.73
N GLY A 101 -13.94 -12.02 -4.59
CA GLY A 101 -13.22 -11.99 -3.30
C GLY A 101 -12.19 -10.86 -3.16
N LEU A 102 -12.31 -9.81 -3.99
CA LEU A 102 -11.42 -8.65 -3.96
C LEU A 102 -11.65 -7.77 -2.72
N ASP A 103 -12.77 -7.94 -2.02
CA ASP A 103 -13.03 -7.34 -0.71
C ASP A 103 -12.03 -7.84 0.36
N VAL A 104 -11.61 -9.11 0.29
CA VAL A 104 -10.60 -9.70 1.17
C VAL A 104 -9.23 -9.09 0.86
N LEU A 105 -8.91 -8.92 -0.42
CA LEU A 105 -7.68 -8.23 -0.85
C LEU A 105 -7.66 -6.79 -0.31
N ALA A 106 -8.77 -6.06 -0.45
CA ALA A 106 -8.89 -4.69 0.03
C ALA A 106 -8.59 -4.58 1.54
N ARG A 107 -9.15 -5.48 2.35
CA ARG A 107 -8.88 -5.54 3.80
C ARG A 107 -7.42 -5.83 4.11
N LYS A 108 -6.86 -6.90 3.52
CA LYS A 108 -5.46 -7.29 3.72
C LYS A 108 -4.48 -6.20 3.31
N LEU A 109 -4.77 -5.49 2.23
CA LEU A 109 -3.96 -4.38 1.74
C LEU A 109 -3.94 -3.20 2.72
N VAL A 110 -5.09 -2.83 3.27
CA VAL A 110 -5.19 -1.78 4.30
C VAL A 110 -4.38 -2.17 5.53
N ASP A 111 -4.52 -3.41 6.01
CA ASP A 111 -3.79 -3.90 7.17
C ASP A 111 -2.27 -3.93 6.93
N ALA A 112 -1.83 -4.40 5.77
CA ALA A 112 -0.42 -4.43 5.40
C ALA A 112 0.19 -3.02 5.35
N LEU A 113 -0.47 -2.07 4.70
CA LEU A 113 -0.01 -0.68 4.62
C LEU A 113 -0.02 0.00 6.00
N ARG A 114 -1.02 -0.30 6.84
CA ARG A 114 -1.09 0.21 8.21
C ARG A 114 0.05 -0.33 9.07
N ASN A 115 0.24 -1.64 9.09
CA ASN A 115 1.27 -2.31 9.91
C ASN A 115 2.67 -1.88 9.48
N PHE A 116 2.90 -1.64 8.18
CA PHE A 116 4.18 -1.14 7.71
C PHE A 116 4.45 0.31 8.14
N ARG A 117 3.43 1.16 8.16
CA ARG A 117 3.56 2.57 8.60
C ARG A 117 3.62 2.71 10.11
N PHE A 118 2.90 1.85 10.82
CA PHE A 118 2.75 1.86 12.26
C PHE A 118 2.99 0.43 12.77
N PRO A 119 4.26 0.00 12.87
CA PRO A 119 4.58 -1.35 13.32
C PRO A 119 3.98 -1.59 14.70
N PRO A 120 3.36 -2.77 14.92
CA PRO A 120 2.81 -3.10 16.22
C PRO A 120 3.93 -3.13 17.26
N GLN A 121 3.71 -2.45 18.38
CA GLN A 121 4.65 -2.45 19.50
C GLN A 121 4.56 -3.73 20.32
N LYS A 122 3.41 -4.42 20.25
CA LYS A 122 3.16 -5.65 21.00
C LYS A 122 2.46 -6.68 20.12
N LEU A 123 2.85 -7.94 20.28
CA LEU A 123 2.22 -9.08 19.63
C LEU A 123 1.57 -9.96 20.70
N SER A 124 0.25 -10.08 20.66
CA SER A 124 -0.47 -10.99 21.55
C SER A 124 -0.61 -12.36 20.90
N THR A 125 -0.16 -13.40 21.61
CA THR A 125 -0.32 -14.80 21.23
C THR A 125 -1.18 -15.50 22.27
N ALA A 126 -1.68 -16.69 21.97
CA ALA A 126 -2.48 -17.47 22.92
C ALA A 126 -1.74 -17.81 24.24
N ARG A 127 -0.42 -17.63 24.30
CA ARG A 127 0.43 -18.02 25.44
C ARG A 127 1.18 -16.85 26.09
N ALA A 128 1.35 -15.73 25.39
CA ALA A 128 2.15 -14.61 25.88
C ALA A 128 1.90 -13.33 25.08
N GLU A 129 2.21 -12.19 25.71
CA GLU A 129 2.34 -10.89 25.06
C GLU A 129 3.83 -10.59 24.85
N ILE A 130 4.20 -10.32 23.59
CA ILE A 130 5.58 -10.12 23.17
C ILE A 130 5.78 -8.63 22.86
N ASP A 131 6.70 -7.98 23.58
CA ASP A 131 7.05 -6.57 23.37
C ASP A 131 8.11 -6.42 22.27
N LEU A 132 7.70 -5.87 21.13
CA LEU A 132 8.51 -5.65 19.94
C LEU A 132 9.26 -4.31 19.98
N CYS A 133 9.14 -3.51 21.03
CA CYS A 133 9.91 -2.27 21.19
C CYS A 133 11.40 -2.51 21.46
N ARG A 134 11.78 -3.75 21.77
CA ARG A 134 13.17 -4.17 21.98
C ARG A 134 13.51 -5.37 21.10
N PRO A 135 14.78 -5.52 20.68
CA PRO A 135 15.21 -6.73 19.99
C PRO A 135 15.07 -7.92 20.94
N LEU A 136 14.24 -8.89 20.56
CA LEU A 136 13.97 -10.11 21.34
C LEU A 136 14.74 -11.33 20.82
N VAL A 137 15.21 -11.27 19.57
CA VAL A 137 16.05 -12.29 18.95
C VAL A 137 17.22 -11.56 18.31
N VAL A 138 18.43 -11.97 18.65
CA VAL A 138 19.66 -11.52 18.01
C VAL A 138 20.17 -12.71 17.20
N GLY A 139 20.25 -12.55 15.88
CA GLY A 139 20.83 -13.51 14.95
C GLY A 139 22.18 -13.03 14.49
#